data_AF-A0A963EFD6-F1
#
_entry.id   AF-A0A963EFD6-F1
#
_cell.length_a   1.000
_cell.length_b   1.000
_cell.length_c   1.000
_cell.angle_alpha   90.00
_cell.angle_beta   90.00
_cell.angle_gamma   90.00
#
_symmetry.space_group_name_H-M   'P 1'
#
loop_
_entity.id
_entity.type
_entity.pdbx_description
1 polymer ?
#
loop_
_entity_poly.entity_id
_entity_poly.type
_entity_poly.pdbx_seq_one_letter_code
_entity_poly.pdbx_strand_id
1 'polypeptide(L)'
;RYATSQEDIFDATAATGLKRFGAAMESMLTPRSQLWHALAASDPKLENDDRVNRYLEAVRDILFAGRRSPAANFASQLHEAYLSLGA
;
A
#
# COMPACT_ATOMS: atom_id res chain seq x y z
N ARG A 1 14.55 31.27 8.04
CA ARG A 1 13.79 30.10 8.54
C ARG A 1 12.35 30.55 8.73
N TYR A 2 11.49 30.37 7.74
CA TYR A 2 10.05 30.57 7.93
C TYR A 2 9.49 29.21 8.37
N ALA A 3 9.19 29.10 9.67
CA ALA A 3 8.30 28.06 10.15
C ALA A 3 6.89 28.58 9.88
N THR A 4 6.17 27.95 8.97
CA THR A 4 4.74 28.20 8.78
C THR A 4 4.05 27.73 10.06
N SER A 5 3.71 28.66 10.95
CA SER A 5 2.89 28.35 12.12
C SER A 5 1.49 27.94 11.65
N GLN A 6 0.80 27.07 12.39
CA GLN A 6 -0.60 26.68 12.09
C GLN A 6 -1.57 27.88 11.94
N GLU A 7 -1.13 29.06 12.37
CA GLU A 7 -1.80 30.35 12.29
C GLU A 7 -2.00 30.86 10.85
N ASP A 8 -1.26 30.35 9.85
CA ASP A 8 -1.40 30.75 8.43
C ASP A 8 -2.41 29.88 7.64
N ILE A 9 -3.00 28.85 8.26
CA ILE A 9 -4.01 27.98 7.61
C ILE A 9 -5.39 28.60 7.78
N PHE A 10 -5.80 29.42 6.81
CA PHE A 10 -7.14 30.03 6.80
C PHE A 10 -8.27 29.03 6.45
N ASP A 11 -7.97 27.98 5.67
CA ASP A 11 -8.90 26.91 5.31
C ASP A 11 -8.18 25.54 5.29
N ALA A 12 -8.67 24.60 6.09
CA ALA A 12 -8.13 23.25 6.23
C ALA A 12 -8.86 22.20 5.37
N THR A 13 -9.84 22.60 4.55
CA THR A 13 -10.68 21.69 3.75
C THR A 13 -9.86 20.87 2.78
N ALA A 14 -8.93 21.51 2.05
CA ALA A 14 -8.04 20.82 1.11
C ALA A 14 -7.13 19.79 1.81
N ALA A 15 -6.49 20.18 2.92
CA ALA A 15 -5.64 19.28 3.71
C ALA A 15 -6.44 18.09 4.29
N THR A 16 -7.67 18.33 4.72
CA THR A 16 -8.58 17.27 5.20
C THR A 16 -9.02 16.36 4.06
N GLY A 17 -9.29 16.92 2.88
CA GLY A 17 -9.63 16.18 1.67
C GLY A 17 -8.51 15.23 1.25
N LEU A 18 -7.27 15.71 1.23
CA LEU A 18 -6.11 14.90 0.86
C LEU A 18 -5.88 13.72 1.81
N LYS A 19 -6.04 13.92 3.12
CA LYS A 19 -5.96 12.83 4.11
C LYS A 19 -7.03 11.77 3.89
N ARG A 20 -8.27 12.20 3.58
CA ARG A 20 -9.36 11.28 3.25
C ARG A 20 -9.11 10.51 1.95
N PHE A 21 -8.55 11.18 0.95
CA PHE A 21 -8.12 10.55 -0.29
C PHE A 21 -7.08 9.45 -0.04
N GLY A 22 -5.99 9.76 0.67
CA GLY A 22 -4.96 8.78 0.99
C GLY A 22 -5.51 7.57 1.75
N ALA A 23 -6.35 7.81 2.76
CA ALA A 23 -7.01 6.75 3.52
C ALA A 23 -7.97 5.89 2.66
N ALA A 24 -8.71 6.50 1.73
CA ALA A 24 -9.59 5.78 0.82
C ALA A 24 -8.80 4.88 -0.15
N MET A 25 -7.70 5.39 -0.72
CA MET A 25 -6.83 4.63 -1.61
C MET A 25 -6.18 3.44 -0.89
N GLU A 26 -5.67 3.64 0.33
CA GLU A 26 -5.11 2.57 1.15
C GLU A 26 -6.15 1.48 1.46
N SER A 27 -7.36 1.88 1.82
CA SER A 27 -8.47 0.94 2.09
C SER A 27 -8.86 0.11 0.86
N MET A 28 -8.92 0.74 -0.32
CA MET A 28 -9.38 0.08 -1.55
C MET A 28 -8.30 -0.79 -2.20
N LEU A 29 -7.05 -0.35 -2.21
CA LEU A 29 -5.99 -0.95 -3.04
C LEU A 29 -5.02 -1.81 -2.23
N THR A 30 -4.72 -1.41 -0.99
CA THR A 30 -3.67 -2.04 -0.18
C THR A 30 -4.08 -2.25 1.28
N PRO A 31 -5.27 -2.81 1.56
CA PRO A 31 -5.74 -3.01 2.93
C PRO A 31 -4.81 -3.92 3.73
N ARG A 32 -4.50 -3.51 4.97
CA ARG A 32 -3.52 -4.21 5.83
C ARG A 32 -3.91 -5.65 6.19
N SER A 33 -5.21 -5.90 6.31
CA SER A 33 -5.77 -7.18 6.76
C SER A 33 -6.01 -8.20 5.64
N GLN A 34 -5.91 -7.81 4.37
CA GLN A 34 -6.22 -8.70 3.24
C GLN A 34 -5.00 -8.95 2.36
N LEU A 35 -5.12 -9.96 1.49
CA LEU A 35 -4.19 -10.20 0.39
C LEU A 35 -4.78 -9.56 -0.86
N TRP A 36 -4.13 -8.51 -1.35
CA TRP A 36 -4.60 -7.69 -2.48
C TRP A 36 -3.89 -7.99 -3.81
N HIS A 37 -3.00 -8.98 -3.83
CA HIS A 37 -2.38 -9.51 -5.06
C HIS A 37 -2.04 -10.99 -4.93
N ALA A 38 -1.86 -11.65 -6.07
CA ALA A 38 -1.35 -13.01 -6.19
C ALA A 38 -0.17 -13.03 -7.16
N LEU A 39 0.62 -14.11 -7.10
CA LEU A 39 1.69 -14.37 -8.06
C LEU A 39 1.20 -15.41 -9.06
N ALA A 40 1.53 -15.22 -10.33
CA ALA A 40 1.22 -16.15 -11.41
C ALA A 40 2.52 -16.59 -12.10
N ALA A 41 2.53 -17.81 -12.62
CA ALA A 41 3.64 -18.29 -13.43
C ALA A 41 3.75 -17.45 -14.70
N SER A 42 4.97 -17.05 -15.07
CA SER A 42 5.21 -16.33 -16.32
C SER A 42 5.16 -17.24 -17.56
N ASP A 43 5.39 -18.55 -17.37
CA ASP A 43 5.23 -19.56 -18.42
C ASP A 43 3.81 -20.13 -18.36
N PRO A 44 2.97 -19.95 -19.41
CA PRO A 44 1.61 -20.48 -19.46
C PRO A 44 1.54 -22.01 -19.28
N LYS A 45 2.62 -22.74 -19.60
CA LYS A 45 2.67 -24.20 -19.40
C LYS A 45 2.62 -24.60 -17.93
N LEU A 46 3.01 -23.69 -17.02
CA LEU A 46 3.08 -23.93 -15.59
C LEU A 46 1.85 -23.39 -14.85
N GLU A 47 0.92 -22.72 -15.53
CA GLU A 47 -0.28 -22.13 -14.93
C GLU A 47 -1.14 -23.16 -14.19
N ASN A 48 -1.19 -24.40 -14.71
CA ASN A 48 -1.94 -25.51 -14.13
C ASN A 48 -1.07 -26.50 -13.32
N ASP A 49 0.22 -26.20 -13.05
CA ASP A 49 1.04 -27.04 -12.16
C ASP A 49 0.78 -26.66 -10.69
N ASP A 50 0.08 -27.54 -9.98
CA ASP A 50 -0.27 -27.38 -8.56
C ASP A 50 0.94 -27.07 -7.66
N ARG A 51 2.12 -27.64 -7.95
CA ARG A 51 3.32 -27.41 -7.12
C ARG A 51 3.85 -26.01 -7.34
N VAL A 52 3.82 -25.53 -8.59
CA VAL A 52 4.22 -24.16 -8.91
C VAL A 52 3.26 -23.17 -8.24
N ASN A 53 1.96 -23.41 -8.34
CA ASN A 53 0.96 -22.55 -7.70
C ASN A 53 1.12 -22.49 -6.18
N ARG A 54 1.31 -23.64 -5.51
CA ARG A 54 1.59 -23.66 -4.05
C ARG A 54 2.88 -22.94 -3.67
N TYR A 55 3.93 -23.06 -4.48
CA TYR A 55 5.17 -22.33 -4.25
C TYR A 55 4.94 -20.82 -4.36
N LEU A 56 4.22 -20.37 -5.39
CA LEU A 56 3.89 -18.96 -5.59
C LEU A 56 3.01 -18.40 -4.46
N GLU A 57 2.07 -19.18 -3.93
CA GLU A 57 1.30 -18.82 -2.74
C GLU A 57 2.21 -18.63 -1.50
N ALA A 58 3.16 -19.55 -1.28
CA ALA A 58 4.11 -19.42 -0.18
C ALA A 58 5.00 -18.17 -0.32
N VAL A 59 5.48 -17.89 -1.53
CA VAL A 59 6.26 -16.66 -1.81
C VAL A 59 5.41 -15.41 -1.58
N ARG A 60 4.16 -15.38 -2.05
CA ARG A 60 3.22 -14.29 -1.77
C ARG A 60 3.10 -14.05 -0.27
N ASP A 61 2.95 -15.10 0.52
CA ASP A 61 2.79 -14.98 1.98
C ASP A 61 4.04 -14.41 2.65
N ILE A 62 5.24 -14.80 2.20
CA ILE A 62 6.51 -14.20 2.65
C ILE A 62 6.54 -12.70 2.32
N LEU A 63 6.14 -12.31 1.11
CA LEU A 63 6.11 -10.90 0.72
C LEU A 63 5.12 -10.11 1.59
N PHE A 64 3.95 -10.66 1.91
CA PHE A 64 2.99 -10.02 2.80
C PHE A 64 3.46 -9.96 4.26
N ALA A 65 4.16 -10.99 4.73
CA ALA A 65 4.80 -10.96 6.05
C ALA A 65 5.82 -9.82 6.13
N GLY A 66 6.65 -9.65 5.09
CA GLY A 66 7.56 -8.52 4.97
C GLY A 66 6.84 -7.16 4.99
N ARG A 67 5.78 -7.00 4.18
CA ARG A 67 4.99 -5.75 4.15
C ARG A 67 4.28 -5.42 5.46
N ARG A 68 3.86 -6.44 6.22
CA ARG A 68 3.20 -6.26 7.51
C ARG A 68 4.19 -6.11 8.68
N SER A 69 5.47 -6.42 8.47
CA SER A 69 6.50 -6.27 9.49
C SER A 69 6.62 -4.80 9.92
N PRO A 70 6.55 -4.50 11.23
CA PRO A 70 6.75 -3.15 11.74
C PRO A 70 8.10 -2.55 11.32
N ALA A 71 9.13 -3.39 11.16
CA ALA A 71 10.47 -2.95 10.77
C ALA A 71 10.58 -2.51 9.30
N ALA A 72 9.64 -2.94 8.43
CA ALA A 72 9.68 -2.60 7.01
C ALA A 72 9.10 -1.21 6.71
N ASN A 73 8.34 -0.62 7.63
CA ASN A 73 7.65 0.67 7.49
C ASN A 73 6.78 0.81 6.21
N PHE A 74 6.36 -0.30 5.62
CA PHE A 74 5.74 -0.31 4.29
C PHE A 74 4.44 0.51 4.24
N ALA A 75 3.57 0.36 5.24
CA ALA A 75 2.28 1.07 5.28
C ALA A 75 2.45 2.59 5.29
N SER A 76 3.36 3.11 6.12
CA SER A 76 3.64 4.55 6.17
C SER A 76 4.22 5.08 4.87
N GLN A 77 5.19 4.37 4.28
CA GLN A 77 5.76 4.79 2.98
C GLN A 77 4.72 4.78 1.86
N LEU A 78 3.84 3.80 1.85
CA LEU A 78 2.77 3.70 0.86
C LEU A 78 1.72 4.80 1.05
N HIS A 79 1.38 5.14 2.29
CA HIS A 79 0.49 6.25 2.60
C HIS A 79 1.04 7.58 2.06
N GLU A 80 2.33 7.86 2.27
CA GLU A 80 2.99 9.05 1.72
C GLU A 80 2.98 9.06 0.18
N ALA A 81 3.13 7.89 -0.45
CA ALA A 81 3.01 7.77 -1.91
C ALA A 81 1.59 8.12 -2.39
N TYR A 82 0.54 7.71 -1.68
CA TYR A 82 -0.83 8.12 -2.00
C TYR A 82 -1.09 9.61 -1.77
N LEU A 83 -0.56 10.20 -0.69
CA LEU A 83 -0.64 11.65 -0.50
C LEU A 83 0.07 12.40 -1.63
N SER A 84 1.23 11.92 -2.08
CA SER A 84 1.98 12.50 -3.20
C SER A 84 1.24 12.39 -4.53
N LEU A 85 0.41 11.36 -4.73
CA LEU A 85 -0.41 11.19 -5.94
C LEU A 85 -1.60 12.17 -5.99
N GLY A 86 -2.11 12.59 -4.84
CA GLY A 86 -3.30 13.44 -4.74
C GLY A 86 -3.02 14.93 -4.54
N ALA A 87 -1.75 15.31 -4.37
CA ALA A 87 -1.28 16.69 -4.20
C ALA A 87 -0.85 17.31 -5.54
#